data_AF-A0A8T5UJW0-F1
#
_entry.id   AF-A0A8T5UJW0-F1
#
_cell.length_a   1.000
_cell.length_b   1.000
_cell.length_c   1.000
_cell.angle_alpha   90.00
_cell.angle_beta   90.00
_cell.angle_gamma   90.00
#
_symmetry.space_group_name_H-M   'P 1'
#
loop_
_entity.id
_entity.type
_entity.pdbx_description
1 polymer ?
#
loop_
_entity_poly.entity_id
_entity_poly.type
_entity_poly.pdbx_seq_one_letter_code
_entity_poly.pdbx_strand_id
1 'polypeptide(L)'
;RIKLFDAMLKEINRDLIKWSNKRKNYHKKMLDLYREAKEFRNFKKEMENKLKENKDAADHFYQHYLEIMNRNERDIIKKIWIKPKAKPQQREIITPRIESIITRKELFKQFKNERLAIALEKQKLGKKLDFYEFKLILEQPKK
;
A
#
# COMPACT_ATOMS: atom_id res chain seq x y z
N ARG A 1 -18.10 23.75 -79.77
CA ARG A 1 -16.74 23.71 -79.15
C ARG A 1 -16.70 24.41 -77.80
N ILE A 2 -17.08 25.68 -77.69
CA ILE A 2 -17.04 26.44 -76.41
C ILE A 2 -17.82 25.76 -75.27
N LYS A 3 -19.06 25.33 -75.51
CA LYS A 3 -19.88 24.60 -74.51
C LYS A 3 -19.27 23.28 -74.02
N LEU A 4 -18.47 22.60 -74.84
CA LEU A 4 -17.78 21.36 -74.47
C LEU A 4 -16.63 21.67 -73.51
N PHE A 5 -15.85 22.71 -73.80
CA PHE A 5 -14.78 23.18 -72.92
C PHE A 5 -15.32 23.66 -71.56
N ASP A 6 -16.45 24.36 -71.53
CA ASP A 6 -17.08 24.78 -70.27
C ASP A 6 -17.52 23.60 -69.40
N ALA A 7 -18.02 22.52 -70.04
CA ALA A 7 -18.40 21.31 -69.32
C ALA A 7 -17.17 20.61 -68.71
N MET A 8 -16.08 20.48 -69.49
CA MET A 8 -14.82 19.91 -69.00
C MET A 8 -14.20 20.75 -67.87
N LEU A 9 -14.23 22.08 -67.98
CA LEU A 9 -13.74 22.96 -66.92
C LEU A 9 -14.53 22.83 -65.62
N LYS A 10 -15.86 22.67 -65.71
CA LYS A 10 -16.71 22.41 -64.54
C LYS A 10 -16.40 21.06 -63.89
N GLU A 11 -16.13 20.04 -64.68
CA GLU A 11 -15.75 18.71 -64.20
C GLU A 11 -14.39 18.73 -63.48
N ILE A 12 -13.37 19.34 -64.11
CA ILE A 12 -12.04 19.54 -63.51
C ILE A 12 -12.16 20.29 -62.18
N ASN A 13 -12.98 21.35 -62.13
CA ASN A 13 -13.16 22.10 -60.89
C ASN A 13 -13.84 21.28 -59.78
N ARG A 14 -14.82 20.43 -60.13
CA ARG A 14 -15.46 19.51 -59.17
C ARG A 14 -14.46 18.51 -58.61
N ASP A 15 -13.61 17.94 -59.47
CA ASP A 15 -12.57 17.00 -59.04
C ASP A 15 -11.52 17.67 -58.15
N LEU A 16 -11.09 18.90 -58.49
CA LEU A 16 -10.19 19.69 -57.65
C LEU A 16 -10.78 19.94 -56.26
N ILE A 17 -12.05 20.31 -56.17
CA ILE A 17 -12.74 20.51 -54.88
C ILE A 17 -12.79 19.20 -54.10
N LYS A 18 -13.14 18.09 -54.75
CA LYS A 18 -13.20 16.76 -54.13
C LYS A 18 -11.83 16.36 -53.58
N TRP A 19 -10.76 16.55 -54.35
CA TRP A 19 -9.40 16.22 -53.95
C TRP A 19 -8.90 17.13 -52.82
N SER A 20 -9.22 18.42 -52.87
CA SER A 20 -8.92 19.38 -51.81
C SER A 20 -9.58 18.98 -50.48
N ASN A 21 -10.87 18.61 -50.51
CA ASN A 21 -11.60 18.14 -49.34
C ASN A 21 -11.03 16.82 -48.80
N LYS A 22 -10.70 15.89 -49.69
CA LYS A 22 -10.07 14.61 -49.32
C LYS A 22 -8.71 14.83 -48.64
N ARG A 23 -7.88 15.74 -49.17
CA ARG A 23 -6.60 16.13 -48.57
C ARG A 23 -6.78 16.72 -47.17
N LYS A 24 -7.73 17.65 -46.99
CA LYS A 24 -8.03 18.25 -45.67
C LYS A 24 -8.44 17.20 -44.65
N ASN A 25 -9.30 16.25 -45.05
CA ASN A 25 -9.75 15.17 -44.18
C ASN A 25 -8.61 14.23 -43.76
N TYR A 26 -7.72 13.86 -44.68
CA TYR A 26 -6.55 13.05 -44.34
C TYR A 26 -5.58 13.80 -43.44
N HIS A 27 -5.35 15.09 -43.70
CA HIS A 27 -4.49 15.90 -42.84
C HIS A 27 -5.03 15.98 -41.42
N LYS A 28 -6.35 16.17 -41.26
CA LYS A 28 -6.99 16.13 -39.94
C LYS A 28 -6.77 14.79 -39.23
N LYS A 29 -7.03 13.66 -39.91
CA LYS A 29 -6.79 12.32 -39.36
C LYS A 29 -5.33 12.10 -38.98
N MET A 30 -4.39 12.56 -39.80
CA MET A 30 -2.96 12.49 -39.51
C MET A 30 -2.62 13.25 -38.21
N LEU A 31 -3.15 14.45 -38.04
CA LEU A 31 -2.92 15.24 -36.82
C LEU A 31 -3.49 14.55 -35.58
N ASP A 32 -4.70 13.98 -35.69
CA ASP A 32 -5.34 13.27 -34.59
C ASP A 32 -4.51 12.04 -34.19
N LEU A 33 -4.08 11.22 -35.15
CA LEU A 33 -3.19 10.07 -34.91
C LEU A 33 -1.84 10.49 -34.31
N TYR A 34 -1.29 11.62 -34.74
CA TYR A 34 -0.03 12.12 -34.19
C TYR A 34 -0.16 12.57 -32.73
N ARG A 35 -1.30 13.19 -32.37
CA ARG A 35 -1.62 13.55 -30.98
C ARG A 35 -1.75 12.29 -30.12
N GLU A 36 -2.51 11.31 -30.60
CA GLU A 36 -2.70 10.03 -29.92
C GLU A 36 -1.37 9.28 -29.70
N ALA A 37 -0.51 9.22 -30.72
CA ALA A 37 0.82 8.63 -30.60
C ALA A 37 1.70 9.34 -29.55
N LYS A 38 1.56 10.67 -29.43
CA LYS A 38 2.26 11.45 -28.40
C LYS A 38 1.74 11.12 -26.99
N GLU A 39 0.44 10.96 -26.83
CA GLU A 39 -0.17 10.54 -25.56
C GLU A 39 0.31 9.14 -25.15
N PHE A 40 0.30 8.17 -26.08
CA PHE A 40 0.85 6.84 -25.81
C PHE A 40 2.33 6.87 -25.41
N ARG A 41 3.14 7.72 -26.04
CA ARG A 41 4.55 7.90 -25.66
C ARG A 41 4.70 8.43 -24.24
N ASN A 42 3.87 9.39 -23.84
CA ASN A 42 3.87 9.93 -22.49
C ASN A 42 3.42 8.86 -21.47
N PHE A 43 2.34 8.14 -21.77
CA PHE A 43 1.84 7.06 -20.93
C PHE A 43 2.87 5.95 -20.74
N LYS A 44 3.57 5.55 -21.81
CA LYS A 44 4.68 4.59 -21.73
C LYS A 44 5.75 5.07 -20.73
N LYS A 45 6.18 6.33 -20.84
CA LYS A 45 7.20 6.91 -19.96
C LYS A 45 6.74 6.95 -18.50
N GLU A 46 5.48 7.30 -18.25
CA GLU A 46 4.90 7.29 -16.91
C GLU A 46 4.89 5.88 -16.32
N MET A 47 4.53 4.88 -17.12
CA MET A 47 4.54 3.49 -16.69
C MET A 47 5.95 2.97 -16.40
N GLU A 48 6.94 3.33 -17.21
CA GLU A 48 8.34 3.00 -16.97
C GLU A 48 8.84 3.61 -15.64
N ASN A 49 8.48 4.86 -15.35
CA ASN A 49 8.81 5.51 -14.09
C ASN A 49 8.16 4.81 -12.90
N LYS A 50 6.85 4.51 -12.97
CA LYS A 50 6.13 3.77 -11.93
C LYS A 50 6.74 2.39 -11.67
N LEU A 51 7.14 1.68 -12.73
CA LEU A 51 7.79 0.39 -12.61
C LEU A 51 9.14 0.51 -11.90
N LYS A 52 9.92 1.54 -12.23
CA LYS A 52 11.19 1.83 -11.56
C LYS A 52 11.00 2.13 -10.08
N GLU A 53 10.09 3.04 -9.74
CA GLU A 53 9.77 3.38 -8.35
C GLU A 53 9.33 2.15 -7.54
N ASN A 54 8.49 1.29 -8.13
CA ASN A 54 8.05 0.06 -7.48
C ASN A 54 9.18 -0.95 -7.30
N LYS A 55 10.07 -1.07 -8.29
CA LYS A 55 11.28 -1.90 -8.17
C LYS A 55 12.18 -1.39 -7.05
N ASP A 56 12.46 -0.09 -7.03
CA ASP A 56 13.31 0.54 -6.01
C ASP A 56 12.70 0.35 -4.61
N ALA A 57 11.37 0.48 -4.47
CA ALA A 57 10.66 0.20 -3.23
C ALA A 57 10.76 -1.27 -2.80
N ALA A 58 10.56 -2.21 -3.72
CA ALA A 58 10.71 -3.64 -3.45
C ALA A 58 12.15 -4.00 -3.02
N ASP A 59 13.15 -3.43 -3.71
CA ASP A 59 14.56 -3.59 -3.35
C ASP A 59 14.83 -3.05 -1.94
N HIS A 60 14.28 -1.88 -1.59
CA HIS A 60 14.36 -1.33 -0.23
C HIS A 60 13.75 -2.25 0.83
N PHE A 61 12.55 -2.78 0.59
CA PHE A 61 11.92 -3.74 1.51
C PHE A 61 12.76 -5.01 1.67
N TYR A 62 13.32 -5.50 0.57
CA TYR A 62 14.18 -6.67 0.59
C TYR A 62 15.46 -6.42 1.41
N GLN A 63 16.12 -5.28 1.22
CA GLN A 63 17.28 -4.90 2.04
C GLN A 63 16.91 -4.80 3.52
N HIS A 64 15.78 -4.16 3.85
CA HIS A 64 15.30 -4.08 5.23
C HIS A 64 15.04 -5.47 5.84
N TYR A 65 14.44 -6.37 5.07
CA TYR A 65 14.23 -7.74 5.49
C TYR A 65 15.55 -8.46 5.80
N LEU A 66 16.54 -8.35 4.91
CA LEU A 66 17.87 -8.92 5.12
C LEU A 66 18.57 -8.32 6.35
N GLU A 67 18.47 -7.01 6.56
CA GLU A 67 19.02 -6.37 7.76
C GLU A 67 18.41 -6.92 9.06
N ILE A 68 17.09 -7.11 9.09
CA ILE A 68 16.39 -7.68 10.24
C ILE A 68 16.83 -9.13 10.47
N MET A 69 16.91 -9.93 9.42
CA MET A 69 17.38 -11.32 9.52
C MET A 69 18.81 -11.40 10.04
N ASN A 70 19.71 -10.58 9.49
CA ASN A 70 21.11 -10.51 9.92
C ASN A 70 21.25 -10.00 11.37
N ARG A 71 20.40 -9.07 11.83
CA ARG A 71 20.37 -8.65 13.24
C ARG A 71 19.92 -9.78 14.15
N ASN A 72 18.85 -10.48 13.78
CA ASN A 72 18.35 -11.63 14.53
C ASN A 72 19.41 -12.74 14.64
N GLU A 73 20.10 -13.06 13.55
CA GLU A 73 21.20 -14.03 13.55
C GLU A 73 22.36 -13.59 14.46
N ARG A 74 22.78 -12.32 14.38
CA ARG A 74 23.83 -11.77 15.26
C ARG A 74 23.42 -11.82 16.73
N ASP A 75 22.17 -11.54 17.05
CA ASP A 75 21.65 -11.60 18.42
C ASP A 75 21.53 -13.04 18.93
N ILE A 76 21.19 -13.99 18.05
CA ILE A 76 21.21 -15.43 18.35
C ILE A 76 22.65 -15.89 18.62
N ILE A 77 23.60 -15.53 17.77
CA ILE A 77 25.02 -15.87 17.95
C ILE A 77 25.57 -15.28 19.25
N LYS A 78 25.27 -14.01 19.54
CA LYS A 78 25.65 -13.36 20.82
C LYS A 78 25.05 -14.08 22.02
N LYS A 79 23.78 -14.51 21.96
CA LYS A 79 23.16 -15.29 23.04
C LYS A 79 23.81 -16.67 23.21
N ILE A 80 24.28 -17.30 22.14
CA ILE A 80 24.96 -18.59 22.20
C ILE A 80 26.37 -18.43 22.78
N TRP A 81 27.12 -17.42 22.34
CA TRP A 81 28.50 -17.18 22.77
C TRP A 81 28.62 -16.55 24.16
N ILE A 82 27.68 -15.68 24.54
CA ILE A 82 27.63 -14.99 25.84
C ILE A 82 26.60 -15.68 26.74
N LYS A 83 26.46 -17.00 26.67
CA LYS A 83 25.70 -17.74 27.70
C LYS A 83 26.54 -17.69 28.99
N PRO A 84 26.13 -16.95 30.03
CA PRO A 84 26.77 -17.13 31.33
C PRO A 84 26.49 -18.58 31.73
N LYS A 85 27.51 -19.31 32.21
CA LYS A 85 27.26 -20.61 32.87
C LYS A 85 26.11 -20.41 33.84
N ALA A 86 24.99 -21.11 33.62
CA ALA A 86 23.80 -20.98 34.43
C ALA A 86 24.20 -21.21 35.89
N LYS A 87 24.23 -20.12 36.68
CA LYS A 87 24.33 -20.27 38.13
C LYS A 87 23.06 -20.99 38.57
N PRO A 88 23.16 -22.00 39.46
CA PRO A 88 22.00 -22.72 39.93
C PRO A 88 20.96 -21.71 40.45
N GLN A 89 19.71 -21.83 39.99
CA GLN A 89 18.60 -21.00 40.44
C GLN A 89 18.51 -21.11 41.97
N GLN A 90 19.05 -20.11 42.66
CA GLN A 90 18.72 -19.91 44.06
C GLN A 90 17.23 -19.57 44.09
N ARG A 91 16.46 -20.34 44.85
CA ARG A 91 15.04 -20.04 45.08
C ARG A 91 14.97 -18.63 45.63
N GLU A 92 14.43 -17.70 44.85
CA GLU A 92 14.27 -16.32 45.28
C GLU A 92 13.40 -16.31 46.53
N ILE A 93 13.96 -15.86 47.65
CA ILE A 93 13.22 -15.67 48.89
C ILE A 93 12.24 -14.53 48.62
N ILE A 94 10.95 -14.85 48.57
CA ILE A 94 9.90 -13.86 48.32
C ILE A 94 9.89 -12.92 49.53
N THR A 95 10.36 -11.70 49.33
CA THR A 95 10.29 -10.66 50.35
C THR A 95 8.89 -10.03 50.35
N PRO A 96 8.43 -9.45 51.46
CA PRO A 96 7.10 -8.81 51.55
C PRO A 96 6.87 -7.74 50.46
N ARG A 97 7.95 -7.09 50.01
CA ARG A 97 7.92 -6.12 48.91
C ARG A 97 7.59 -6.78 47.57
N ILE A 98 8.14 -7.95 47.29
CA ILE A 98 7.89 -8.70 46.04
C ILE A 98 6.45 -9.23 46.04
N GLU A 99 5.99 -9.77 47.18
CA GLU A 99 4.59 -10.16 47.39
C GLU A 99 3.63 -9.02 47.06
N SER A 100 3.87 -7.81 47.58
CA SER A 100 3.01 -6.65 47.31
C SER A 100 2.95 -6.27 45.82
N ILE A 101 4.02 -6.52 45.06
CA ILE A 101 4.07 -6.24 43.62
C ILE A 101 3.28 -7.30 42.86
N ILE A 102 3.38 -8.57 43.27
CA ILE A 102 2.65 -9.69 42.67
C ILE A 102 1.15 -9.49 42.88
N THR A 103 0.71 -9.25 44.11
CA THR A 103 -0.71 -9.03 44.43
C THR A 103 -1.28 -7.82 43.69
N ARG A 104 -0.53 -6.72 43.60
CA ARG A 104 -0.95 -5.54 42.83
C ARG A 104 -1.13 -5.83 41.35
N LYS A 105 -0.25 -6.63 40.75
CA LYS A 105 -0.37 -7.04 39.33
C LYS A 105 -1.57 -7.94 39.11
N GLU A 106 -1.85 -8.85 40.04
CA GLU A 106 -3.03 -9.73 39.98
C GLU A 106 -4.33 -8.94 40.08
N LEU A 107 -4.44 -8.02 41.04
CA LEU A 107 -5.60 -7.13 41.18
C LEU A 107 -5.84 -6.30 39.91
N PHE A 108 -4.77 -5.76 39.31
CA PHE A 108 -4.89 -5.01 38.07
C PHE A 108 -5.37 -5.88 36.89
N LYS A 109 -4.92 -7.15 36.84
CA LYS A 109 -5.36 -8.11 35.82
C LYS A 109 -6.84 -8.47 35.99
N GLN A 110 -7.29 -8.68 37.23
CA GLN A 110 -8.70 -8.93 37.54
C GLN A 110 -9.57 -7.74 37.12
N PHE A 111 -9.19 -6.52 37.50
CA PHE A 111 -9.90 -5.30 37.10
C PHE A 111 -9.98 -5.13 35.57
N LYS A 112 -8.90 -5.42 34.83
CA LYS A 112 -8.91 -5.38 33.36
C LYS A 112 -9.91 -6.38 32.78
N ASN A 113 -9.99 -7.59 33.35
CA ASN A 113 -10.91 -8.63 32.89
C ASN A 113 -12.38 -8.28 33.18
N GLU A 114 -12.67 -7.69 34.34
CA GLU A 114 -14.03 -7.22 34.68
C GLU A 114 -14.51 -6.14 33.71
N ARG A 115 -13.66 -5.14 33.43
CA ARG A 115 -13.99 -4.09 32.46
C ARG A 115 -14.19 -4.64 31.04
N LEU A 116 -13.44 -5.68 30.67
CA LEU A 116 -13.62 -6.37 29.39
C LEU A 116 -14.98 -7.07 29.33
N ALA A 117 -15.37 -7.79 30.39
CA ALA A 117 -16.66 -8.45 30.45
C ALA A 117 -17.82 -7.45 30.28
N ILE A 118 -17.77 -6.32 31.00
CA ILE A 118 -18.77 -5.25 30.90
C ILE A 118 -18.82 -4.68 29.47
N ALA A 119 -17.67 -4.43 28.85
CA ALA A 119 -17.60 -3.92 27.48
C ALA A 119 -18.23 -4.91 26.47
N LEU A 120 -17.96 -6.20 26.63
CA LEU A 120 -18.56 -7.25 25.77
C LEU A 120 -20.08 -7.36 25.98
N GLU A 121 -20.58 -7.20 27.21
CA GLU A 121 -22.03 -7.18 27.46
C GLU A 121 -22.70 -5.94 26.84
N LYS A 122 -22.09 -4.76 26.96
CA LYS A 122 -22.58 -3.54 26.28
C LYS A 122 -22.63 -3.70 24.77
N GLN A 123 -21.61 -4.33 24.18
CA GLN A 123 -21.57 -4.64 22.75
C GLN A 123 -22.74 -5.53 22.33
N LYS A 124 -23.00 -6.61 23.08
CA LYS A 124 -24.13 -7.52 22.83
C LYS A 124 -25.48 -6.81 22.93
N LEU A 125 -25.62 -5.87 23.87
CA LEU A 125 -26.83 -5.08 24.07
C LEU A 125 -26.99 -3.91 23.09
N GLY A 126 -26.06 -3.71 22.15
CA GLY A 126 -26.10 -2.62 21.18
C GLY A 126 -25.93 -1.22 21.79
N LYS A 127 -25.37 -1.13 23.00
CA LYS A 127 -25.12 0.16 23.68
C LYS A 127 -23.81 0.77 23.15
N LYS A 128 -23.76 2.11 23.12
CA LYS A 128 -22.56 2.85 22.70
C LYS A 128 -21.40 2.54 23.66
N LEU A 129 -20.28 2.08 23.10
CA LEU A 129 -19.03 1.81 23.81
C LEU A 129 -18.18 3.09 23.92
N ASP A 130 -17.50 3.25 25.06
CA ASP A 130 -16.48 4.29 25.22
C ASP A 130 -15.16 3.89 24.53
N PHE A 131 -14.31 4.86 24.20
CA PHE A 131 -13.03 4.65 23.51
C PHE A 131 -12.15 3.62 24.24
N TYR A 132 -12.08 3.71 25.58
CA TYR A 132 -11.26 2.80 26.39
C TYR A 132 -11.81 1.36 26.39
N GLU A 133 -13.13 1.19 26.34
CA GLU A 133 -13.78 -0.12 26.26
C GLU A 133 -13.53 -0.76 24.88
N PHE A 134 -13.62 0.05 23.82
CA PHE A 134 -13.33 -0.38 22.45
C PHE A 134 -11.87 -0.83 22.27
N LYS A 135 -10.92 -0.02 22.78
CA LYS A 135 -9.49 -0.35 22.79
C LYS A 135 -9.24 -1.68 23.52
N LEU A 136 -9.91 -1.91 24.65
CA LEU A 136 -9.75 -3.11 25.46
C LEU A 136 -10.16 -4.40 24.73
N ILE A 137 -11.22 -4.33 23.92
CA ILE A 137 -11.70 -5.44 23.09
C ILE A 137 -10.72 -5.70 21.94
N LEU A 138 -10.21 -4.65 21.28
CA LEU A 138 -9.28 -4.77 20.16
C LEU A 138 -7.89 -5.27 20.57
N GLU A 139 -7.43 -4.94 21.78
CA GLU A 139 -6.15 -5.41 22.32
C GLU A 139 -6.11 -6.92 22.61
N GLN A 140 -7.25 -7.62 22.55
CA GLN A 140 -7.26 -9.07 22.72
C GLN A 140 -6.56 -9.74 21.53
N PRO A 141 -5.61 -10.66 21.77
CA PRO A 141 -5.02 -11.43 20.69
C PRO A 141 -6.13 -12.20 19.97
N LYS A 142 -6.26 -11.99 18.66
CA LYS A 142 -7.17 -12.77 17.83
C LYS A 142 -6.73 -14.23 17.93
N LYS A 143 -7.62 -15.09 18.42
CA LYS A 143 -7.46 -16.55 18.32
C LYS A 143 -7.51 -16.97 16.86
#